data_AF-A0A392U152-F1
#
_entry.id   AF-A0A392U152-F1
#
_cell.length_a   1.000
_cell.length_b   1.000
_cell.length_c   1.000
_cell.angle_alpha   90.00
_cell.angle_beta   90.00
_cell.angle_gamma   90.00
#
_symmetry.space_group_name_H-M   'P 1'
#
loop_
_entity.id
_entity.type
_entity.pdbx_description
1 polymer ?
#
loop_
_entity_poly.entity_id
_entity_poly.type
_entity_poly.pdbx_seq_one_letter_code
_entity_poly.pdbx_strand_id
1 'polypeptide(L)' 'LYNMRKVMKDDSVASMLTPIDKMKINSAMIKGKNLIEGKQNHDAFVFVDFLKELESTVESTLKKVNKSYSDEDSDSD' A
#
# COMPACT_ATOMS: atom_id res chain seq x y z
N LEU A 1 -1.16 -8.93 4.36
CA LEU A 1 -0.55 -9.26 3.05
C LEU A 1 -1.51 -9.93 2.06
N TYR A 2 -2.11 -11.09 2.38
CA TYR A 2 -3.04 -11.78 1.47
C TYR A 2 -4.20 -10.87 0.99
N ASN A 3 -4.92 -10.24 1.93
CA ASN A 3 -6.03 -9.34 1.60
C ASN A 3 -5.57 -8.13 0.76
N MET A 4 -4.44 -7.53 1.09
CA MET A 4 -3.89 -6.41 0.33
C MET A 4 -3.56 -6.79 -1.10
N ARG A 5 -3.02 -7.99 -1.32
CA ARG A 5 -2.75 -8.50 -2.67
C ARG A 5 -4.04 -8.72 -3.47
N LYS A 6 -5.13 -9.13 -2.81
CA LYS A 6 -6.44 -9.25 -3.43
C LYS A 6 -6.99 -7.88 -3.83
N VAL A 7 -6.93 -6.90 -2.92
CA VAL A 7 -7.39 -5.52 -3.14
C VAL A 7 -6.59 -4.82 -4.23
N MET A 8 -5.27 -5.00 -4.28
CA MET A 8 -4.42 -4.40 -5.33
C MET A 8 -4.65 -4.96 -6.74
N LYS A 9 -5.34 -6.10 -6.86
CA LYS A 9 -5.78 -6.68 -8.14
C LYS A 9 -7.18 -6.22 -8.53
N ASP A 10 -7.89 -5.53 -7.65
CA ASP A 10 -9.17 -4.93 -7.97
C ASP A 10 -8.92 -3.70 -8.85
N ASP A 11 -9.48 -3.70 -10.06
CA ASP A 11 -9.27 -2.64 -11.03
C ASP A 11 -9.81 -1.28 -10.53
N SER A 12 -10.86 -1.28 -9.69
CA SER A 12 -11.41 -0.05 -9.12
C SER A 12 -10.44 0.60 -8.13
N VAL A 13 -9.70 -0.20 -7.38
CA VAL A 13 -8.68 0.30 -6.45
C VAL A 13 -7.39 0.61 -7.19
N ALA A 14 -6.99 -0.24 -8.14
CA ALA A 14 -5.79 -0.02 -8.92
C ALA A 14 -5.89 1.26 -9.77
N SER A 15 -7.06 1.61 -10.31
CA SER A 15 -7.22 2.84 -11.10
C SER A 15 -7.00 4.13 -10.27
N MET A 16 -7.29 4.10 -8.97
CA MET A 16 -7.09 5.22 -8.05
C MET A 16 -5.62 5.45 -7.68
N LEU A 17 -4.74 4.51 -7.99
CA LEU A 17 -3.34 4.55 -7.59
C LEU A 17 -2.45 5.01 -8.73
N THR A 18 -1.54 5.93 -8.43
CA THR A 18 -0.48 6.30 -9.39
C THR A 18 0.42 5.09 -9.68
N PRO A 19 1.07 5.03 -10.85
CA PRO A 19 2.04 3.97 -11.15
C PRO A 19 3.14 3.84 -10.07
N ILE A 20 3.57 4.97 -9.50
CA ILE A 20 4.59 5.03 -8.44
C ILE A 20 4.06 4.38 -7.15
N ASP A 21 2.83 4.71 -6.74
CA ASP A 21 2.23 4.13 -5.53
C ASP A 21 2.02 2.62 -5.68
N LYS A 22 1.57 2.16 -6.86
CA LYS A 22 1.48 0.72 -7.18
C LYS A 22 2.82 0.02 -7.02
N MET A 23 3.89 0.63 -7.51
CA MET A 23 5.25 0.07 -7.43
C MET A 23 5.71 -0.04 -5.97
N LYS A 24 5.50 1.00 -5.17
CA LYS A 24 5.86 1.02 -3.74
C LYS A 24 5.10 -0.02 -2.94
N ILE A 25 3.79 -0.10 -3.12
CA ILE A 25 2.93 -1.07 -2.42
C ILE A 25 3.31 -2.50 -2.83
N ASN A 26 3.52 -2.77 -4.12
CA ASN A 26 3.96 -4.09 -4.58
C ASN A 26 5.34 -4.48 -4.04
N SER A 27 6.31 -3.55 -4.03
CA SER A 27 7.63 -3.79 -3.46
C SER A 27 7.55 -4.15 -1.98
N ALA A 28 6.76 -3.39 -1.21
CA ALA A 28 6.52 -3.69 0.20
C ALA A 28 5.84 -5.06 0.40
N MET A 29 4.86 -5.42 -0.43
CA MET A 29 4.24 -6.75 -0.36
C MET A 29 5.24 -7.89 -0.66
N ILE A 30 6.17 -7.71 -1.59
CA ILE A 30 7.23 -8.70 -1.90
C ILE A 30 8.19 -8.82 -0.71
N LYS A 31 8.63 -7.70 -0.12
CA LYS A 31 9.46 -7.69 1.10
C LYS A 31 8.79 -8.47 2.24
N GLY A 32 7.50 -8.22 2.48
CA GLY A 32 6.72 -8.93 3.49
C GLY A 32 6.59 -10.43 3.24
N LYS A 33 6.37 -10.83 1.98
CA LYS A 33 6.32 -12.25 1.59
C LYS A 33 7.66 -12.94 1.87
N ASN A 34 8.77 -12.29 1.53
CA ASN A 34 10.11 -12.82 1.76
C ASN A 34 10.44 -12.95 3.25
N LEU A 35 9.94 -12.05 4.10
CA LEU A 35 10.10 -12.16 5.56
C LEU A 35 9.35 -13.35 6.16
N ILE A 36 8.22 -13.76 5.56
CA ILE A 36 7.42 -14.91 6.02
C ILE A 36 7.95 -16.22 5.44
N GLU A 37 8.31 -16.24 4.15
CA GLU A 37 8.75 -17.43 3.43
C GLU A 37 10.26 -17.69 3.56
N GLY A 38 11.01 -16.70 4.08
CA GLY A 38 12.45 -16.78 4.24
C GLY A 38 12.85 -17.94 5.16
N LYS A 39 13.88 -18.68 4.76
CA LYS A 39 14.53 -19.71 5.60
C LYS A 39 15.25 -19.11 6.83
N GLN A 40 15.39 -17.79 6.90
CA GLN A 40 16.00 -17.11 8.04
C GLN A 40 14.93 -16.81 9.08
N ASN A 41 15.14 -17.31 10.30
CA ASN A 41 14.35 -16.93 11.46
C ASN A 41 14.67 -15.47 11.78
N HIS A 42 13.90 -14.56 11.19
CA HIS A 42 13.94 -13.16 11.58
C HIS A 42 13.18 -13.00 12.91
N ASP A 43 13.72 -12.17 13.80
CA ASP A 43 13.03 -11.83 15.03
C ASP A 43 11.66 -11.17 14.73
N ALA A 44 10.67 -11.45 15.57
CA ALA A 44 9.30 -10.95 15.39
C ALA A 44 9.23 -9.42 15.26
N PHE A 45 10.18 -8.68 15.87
CA PHE A 45 10.23 -7.22 15.77
C PHE A 45 10.47 -6.74 14.32
N VAL A 46 11.27 -7.46 13.53
CA VAL A 46 11.55 -7.12 12.12
C VAL A 46 10.27 -7.19 11.29
N PHE A 47 9.42 -8.19 11.58
CA PHE A 47 8.13 -8.32 10.92
C PHE A 47 7.15 -7.22 11.36
N VAL A 48 7.13 -6.87 12.64
CA VAL A 48 6.30 -5.78 13.17
C VAL A 48 6.70 -4.43 12.56
N ASP A 49 7.99 -4.13 12.46
CA ASP A 49 8.46 -2.88 11.86
C ASP A 49 8.14 -2.80 10.37
N PHE A 50 8.24 -3.93 9.66
CA PHE A 50 7.76 -4.03 8.30
C PHE A 50 6.25 -3.73 8.18
N LEU A 51 5.42 -4.24 9.08
CA LEU A 51 3.97 -3.97 9.04
C LEU A 51 3.68 -2.47 9.24
N LYS A 52 4.38 -1.80 10.16
CA LYS A 52 4.24 -0.34 10.38
C LYS A 52 4.65 0.46 9.15
N GLU A 53 5.75 0.07 8.50
CA GLU A 53 6.23 0.72 7.26
C GLU A 53 5.19 0.57 6.13
N LEU A 54 4.62 -0.62 6.00
CA LEU A 54 3.59 -0.93 5.01
C LEU A 54 2.30 -0.14 5.26
N GLU A 55 1.82 -0.10 6.50
CA GLU A 55 0.64 0.67 6.92
C GLU A 55 0.80 2.15 6.61
N SER A 56 1.92 2.75 7.04
CA SER A 56 2.24 4.16 6.78
C SER A 56 2.26 4.51 5.29
N THR A 57 2.80 3.60 4.47
CA THR A 57 2.80 3.76 3.01
C THR A 57 1.39 3.80 2.44
N VAL A 58 0.51 2.88 2.86
CA VAL A 58 -0.87 2.81 2.39
C VAL A 58 -1.69 4.02 2.86
N GLU A 59 -1.55 4.43 4.12
CA GLU A 59 -2.23 5.61 4.63
C GLU A 59 -1.86 6.88 3.87
N SER A 60 -0.56 7.04 3.57
CA SER A 60 -0.08 8.18 2.78
C SER A 60 -0.72 8.21 1.40
N THR A 61 -0.82 7.05 0.75
CA THR A 61 -1.48 6.91 -0.55
C THR A 61 -2.98 7.21 -0.47
N LEU A 62 -3.69 6.68 0.54
CA LEU A 62 -5.12 6.95 0.74
C LEU A 62 -5.41 8.44 0.97
N LYS A 63 -4.56 9.13 1.74
CA LYS A 63 -4.69 10.58 1.96
C LYS A 63 -4.57 11.37 0.65
N LYS A 64 -3.71 10.94 -0.28
CA LYS A 64 -3.59 11.57 -1.61
C LYS A 64 -4.82 11.35 -2.46
N VAL A 65 -5.34 10.12 -2.48
CA VAL A 65 -6.55 9.75 -3.24
C VAL A 65 -7.74 10.59 -2.76
N ASN A 66 -7.98 10.65 -1.44
CA ASN A 66 -9.09 11.44 -0.88
C ASN A 66 -8.94 12.95 -1.13
N LYS A 67 -7.70 13.46 -1.16
CA LYS A 67 -7.45 14.86 -1.49
C LYS A 67 -7.78 15.19 -2.95
N SER A 68 -7.43 14.32 -3.90
CA SER A 68 -7.78 14.52 -5.32
C SER A 68 -9.29 14.62 -5.55
N TYR A 69 -10.12 13.89 -4.79
CA TYR A 69 -11.58 14.01 -4.89
C TYR A 69 -12.14 15.30 -4.27
N SER A 70 -11.40 15.95 -3.37
CA SER A 70 -11.88 17.17 -2.70
C SER A 70 -11.62 18.45 -3.51
N ASP A 71 -10.68 18.40 -4.45
CA ASP A 71 -10.29 19.55 -5.28
C ASP A 71 -11.15 19.66 -6.57
N GLU A 72 -11.95 18.64 -6.91
CA GLU A 72 -12.81 18.63 -8.12
C GLU A 72 -14.19 19.28 -7.90
N ASP A 73 -14.60 19.56 -6.66
CA ASP A 73 -15.91 20.15 -6.33
C ASP A 73 -15.89 21.68 -6.15
N SER A 74 -14.78 22.38 -6.41
CA SER A 74 -14.61 23.80 -6.05
C SER A 74 -14.61 24.80 -7.22
N ASP A 75 -14.89 24.37 -8.46
CA ASP A 75 -15.00 25.25 -9.65
C ASP A 75 -16.42 25.23 -10.26
N SER A 76 -17.44 25.44 -9.43
CA SER A 76 -18.80 25.72 -9.91
C SER A 76 -19.49 26.74 -9.01
N ASP A 77 -19.13 28.02 -9.19
CA ASP A 77 -20.04 29.16 -9.47
C ASP A 77 -19.27 30.50 -9.47
#